data_AF-A0AA96G5Z1-F1
#
_entry.id   AF-A0AA96G5Z1-F1
#
_cell.length_a   1.000
_cell.length_b   1.000
_cell.length_c   1.000
_cell.angle_alpha   90.00
_cell.angle_beta   90.00
_cell.angle_gamma   90.00
#
_symmetry.space_group_name_H-M   'P 1'
#
loop_
_entity.id
_entity.type
_entity.pdbx_description
1 polymer ?
#
loop_
_entity_poly.entity_id
_entity_poly.type
_entity_poly.pdbx_seq_one_letter_code
_entity_poly.pdbx_strand_id
1 'polypeptide(L)'
;MRTSLMSRFGLAAILALVLGLLLSAAPAQADTPLLAVSSDKATATPGSSVTLTLTLTNPHDTPVQFVYQSVQPTYGTSQATGLKYAFSACGGNVGGCDTGATNGLVHHTVPVAAGATTTVTLTYDIAADSACGSGARIDFYTYLYYEYQSGAAADSGIFDVPGNEVTCAA
;
A
#
# COMPACT_ATOMS: atom_id res chain seq x y z
N MET A 1 41.71 45.27 -33.45
CA MET A 1 41.82 44.02 -32.67
C MET A 1 41.52 44.30 -31.21
N ARG A 2 40.33 43.93 -30.69
CA ARG A 2 40.03 43.87 -29.25
C ARG A 2 38.66 43.25 -28.98
N THR A 3 38.56 41.94 -29.19
CA THR A 3 37.35 41.13 -28.88
C THR A 3 37.76 39.74 -28.38
N SER A 4 38.64 39.66 -27.37
CA SER A 4 39.11 38.35 -26.85
C SER A 4 38.96 38.17 -25.34
N LEU A 5 38.74 39.23 -24.56
CA LEU A 5 38.70 39.13 -23.09
C LEU A 5 37.28 38.91 -22.54
N MET A 6 36.24 39.46 -23.16
CA MET A 6 34.86 39.32 -22.65
C MET A 6 34.24 37.93 -22.94
N SER A 7 34.74 37.18 -23.93
CA SER A 7 34.22 35.83 -24.22
C SER A 7 34.72 34.76 -23.23
N ARG A 8 35.86 34.99 -22.57
CA ARG A 8 36.50 34.01 -21.67
C ARG A 8 35.84 33.95 -20.28
N PHE A 9 35.32 35.08 -19.79
CA PHE A 9 34.63 35.13 -18.49
C PHE A 9 33.21 34.55 -18.55
N GLY A 10 32.53 34.65 -19.69
CA GLY A 10 31.19 34.07 -19.86
C GLY A 10 31.19 32.55 -19.73
N LEU A 11 32.20 31.88 -20.30
CA LEU A 11 32.30 30.42 -20.27
C LEU A 11 32.56 29.88 -18.85
N ALA A 12 33.42 30.56 -18.08
CA ALA A 12 33.73 30.18 -16.70
C ALA A 12 32.52 30.36 -15.77
N ALA A 13 31.73 31.43 -15.96
CA ALA A 13 30.51 31.65 -15.18
C ALA A 13 29.43 30.60 -15.48
N ILE A 14 29.25 30.24 -16.75
CA ILE A 14 28.31 29.18 -17.15
C ILE A 14 28.76 27.84 -16.57
N LEU A 15 30.05 27.52 -16.65
CA LEU A 15 30.57 26.26 -16.12
C LEU A 15 30.43 26.18 -14.59
N ALA A 16 30.70 27.27 -13.87
CA ALA A 16 30.50 27.35 -12.42
C ALA A 16 29.02 27.21 -12.03
N LEU A 17 28.11 27.81 -12.80
CA LEU A 17 26.67 27.67 -12.57
C LEU A 17 26.19 26.23 -12.81
N VAL A 18 26.65 25.59 -13.89
CA VAL A 18 26.30 24.19 -14.21
C VAL A 18 26.84 23.23 -13.15
N LEU A 19 28.09 23.42 -12.69
CA LEU A 19 28.62 22.61 -11.58
C LEU A 19 27.85 22.86 -10.29
N GLY A 20 27.53 24.12 -9.96
CA GLY A 20 26.72 24.45 -8.79
C GLY A 20 25.38 23.72 -8.78
N LEU A 21 24.68 23.71 -9.92
CA LEU A 21 23.39 23.03 -10.08
C LEU A 21 23.48 21.50 -10.00
N LEU A 22 24.55 20.90 -10.55
CA LEU A 22 24.77 19.45 -10.51
C LEU A 22 25.19 18.95 -9.13
N LEU A 23 25.94 19.76 -8.37
CA LEU A 23 26.39 19.43 -7.02
C LEU A 23 25.37 19.80 -5.93
N SER A 24 24.35 20.62 -6.23
CA SER A 24 23.25 20.95 -5.31
C SER A 24 22.06 19.99 -5.42
N ALA A 25 22.08 19.03 -6.34
CA ALA A 25 21.04 18.02 -6.43
C ALA A 25 21.18 17.06 -5.24
N ALA A 26 20.33 17.24 -4.22
CA ALA A 26 20.12 16.20 -3.22
C ALA A 26 19.74 14.89 -3.95
N PRO A 27 20.23 13.72 -3.51
CA PRO A 27 19.78 12.46 -4.08
C PRO A 27 18.25 12.44 -4.00
N ALA A 28 17.59 12.17 -5.11
CA ALA A 28 16.15 11.94 -5.12
C ALA A 28 15.91 10.68 -4.27
N GLN A 29 15.51 10.89 -3.01
CA GLN A 29 15.03 9.81 -2.17
C GLN A 29 13.68 9.44 -2.75
N ALA A 30 13.62 8.28 -3.40
CA ALA A 30 12.34 7.71 -3.80
C ALA A 30 11.50 7.57 -2.52
N ASP A 31 10.31 8.18 -2.54
CA ASP A 31 9.37 8.09 -1.44
C ASP A 31 9.08 6.60 -1.23
N THR A 32 9.50 6.05 -0.10
CA THR A 32 9.23 4.64 0.18
C THR A 32 7.73 4.57 0.44
N PRO A 33 6.95 3.82 -0.37
CA PRO A 33 5.52 3.81 -0.22
C PRO A 33 5.17 3.40 1.22
N LEU A 34 4.41 4.26 1.90
CA LEU A 34 4.01 4.07 3.29
C LEU A 34 3.41 2.67 3.53
N LEU A 35 2.62 2.20 2.56
CA LEU A 35 2.02 0.88 2.56
C LEU A 35 2.27 0.19 1.22
N ALA A 36 2.85 -1.00 1.27
CA ALA A 36 2.88 -1.91 0.13
C ALA A 36 1.78 -2.98 0.29
N VAL A 37 1.03 -3.22 -0.79
CA VAL A 37 -0.08 -4.18 -0.82
C VAL A 37 0.09 -5.15 -1.97
N SER A 38 -0.14 -6.44 -1.71
CA SER A 38 -0.15 -7.48 -2.74
C SER A 38 -1.23 -8.53 -2.48
N SER A 39 -1.56 -9.29 -3.52
CA SER A 39 -2.42 -10.47 -3.47
C SER A 39 -1.62 -11.69 -3.92
N ASP A 40 -1.85 -12.85 -3.32
CA ASP A 40 -1.14 -14.10 -3.65
C ASP A 40 -1.50 -14.63 -5.05
N LYS A 41 -2.63 -14.20 -5.61
CA LYS A 41 -3.08 -14.56 -6.94
C LYS A 41 -3.81 -13.39 -7.61
N ALA A 42 -3.83 -13.38 -8.95
CA ALA A 42 -4.63 -12.42 -9.73
C ALA A 42 -6.02 -13.00 -10.10
N THR A 43 -6.16 -14.32 -10.08
CA THR A 43 -7.40 -15.04 -10.42
C THR A 43 -7.73 -16.06 -9.34
N ALA A 44 -9.02 -16.28 -9.12
CA ALA A 44 -9.54 -17.23 -8.14
C ALA A 44 -10.78 -17.94 -8.70
N THR A 45 -11.20 -19.02 -8.05
CA THR A 45 -12.42 -19.78 -8.38
C THR A 45 -13.36 -19.81 -7.17
N PRO A 46 -14.67 -20.00 -7.37
CA PRO A 46 -15.57 -20.33 -6.27
C PRO A 46 -15.03 -21.49 -5.42
N GLY A 47 -15.12 -21.36 -4.09
CA GLY A 47 -14.60 -22.34 -3.13
C GLY A 47 -13.10 -22.22 -2.82
N SER A 48 -12.40 -21.24 -3.38
CA SER A 48 -10.99 -20.97 -3.06
C SER A 48 -10.82 -19.78 -2.11
N SER A 49 -9.63 -19.69 -1.51
CA SER A 49 -9.22 -18.56 -0.67
C SER A 49 -8.21 -17.68 -1.39
N VAL A 50 -8.14 -16.41 -1.03
CA VAL A 50 -7.13 -15.43 -1.50
C VAL A 50 -6.49 -14.77 -0.29
N THR A 51 -5.18 -14.59 -0.32
CA THR A 51 -4.43 -13.93 0.75
C THR A 51 -3.86 -12.60 0.28
N LEU A 52 -4.28 -11.53 0.95
CA LEU A 52 -3.73 -10.19 0.83
C LEU A 52 -2.57 -10.04 1.79
N THR A 53 -1.47 -9.42 1.35
CA THR A 53 -0.34 -9.04 2.20
C THR A 53 -0.25 -7.52 2.26
N LEU A 54 -0.22 -6.97 3.48
CA LEU A 54 -0.15 -5.54 3.75
C LEU A 54 1.11 -5.26 4.56
N THR A 55 1.98 -4.40 4.04
CA THR A 55 3.29 -4.12 4.63
C THR A 55 3.43 -2.63 4.90
N LEU A 56 3.35 -2.26 6.17
CA LEU A 56 3.51 -0.89 6.66
C LEU A 56 4.98 -0.65 7.01
N THR A 57 5.57 0.40 6.45
CA THR A 57 6.89 0.89 6.87
C THR A 57 6.70 2.16 7.67
N ASN A 58 7.24 2.24 8.88
CA ASN A 58 7.23 3.46 9.68
C ASN A 58 8.31 4.42 9.16
N PRO A 59 7.97 5.52 8.47
CA PRO A 59 8.97 6.44 7.93
C PRO A 59 9.51 7.41 8.99
N HIS A 60 8.94 7.40 10.20
CA HIS A 60 9.23 8.38 11.24
C HIS A 60 10.40 7.96 12.13
N ASP A 61 10.94 8.94 12.85
CA ASP A 61 12.01 8.80 13.84
C ASP A 61 11.51 8.36 15.23
N THR A 62 10.19 8.20 15.39
CA THR A 62 9.55 7.71 16.62
C THR A 62 8.72 6.46 16.35
N PRO A 63 8.51 5.60 17.37
CA PRO A 63 7.68 4.42 17.19
C PRO A 63 6.23 4.78 16.88
N VAL A 64 5.61 3.99 15.99
CA VAL A 64 4.15 3.97 15.84
C VAL A 64 3.58 3.16 16.99
N GLN A 65 2.65 3.73 17.75
CA GLN A 65 2.04 3.05 18.91
C GLN A 65 0.57 2.66 18.70
N PHE A 66 -0.04 3.08 17.59
CA PHE A 66 -1.38 2.65 17.22
C PHE A 66 -1.49 2.55 15.71
N VAL A 67 -2.19 1.51 15.23
CA VAL A 67 -2.51 1.33 13.80
C VAL A 67 -3.95 0.85 13.70
N TYR A 68 -4.74 1.55 12.89
CA TYR A 68 -6.04 1.11 12.42
C TYR A 68 -5.94 0.86 10.92
N GLN A 69 -6.15 -0.39 10.51
CA GLN A 69 -6.11 -0.75 9.10
C GLN A 69 -7.29 -1.63 8.70
N SER A 70 -8.16 -1.09 7.84
CA SER A 70 -9.31 -1.81 7.29
C SER A 70 -9.13 -2.10 5.81
N VAL A 71 -9.70 -3.21 5.34
CA VAL A 71 -9.83 -3.58 3.93
C VAL A 71 -11.31 -3.66 3.62
N GLN A 72 -11.74 -2.90 2.61
CA GLN A 72 -13.14 -2.70 2.26
C GLN A 72 -13.35 -2.93 0.77
N PRO A 73 -14.51 -3.46 0.36
CA PRO A 73 -14.80 -3.63 -1.04
C PRO A 73 -14.97 -2.29 -1.74
N THR A 74 -14.55 -2.24 -2.99
CA THR A 74 -14.90 -1.13 -3.88
C THR A 74 -16.42 -1.07 -4.08
N TYR A 75 -16.90 0.08 -4.58
CA TYR A 75 -18.30 0.22 -4.96
C TYR A 75 -18.72 -0.82 -6.01
N GLY A 76 -17.88 -1.07 -7.03
CA GLY A 76 -18.14 -2.08 -8.06
C GLY A 76 -18.32 -3.49 -7.47
N THR A 77 -17.45 -3.86 -6.53
CA THR A 77 -17.57 -5.15 -5.81
C THR A 77 -18.82 -5.20 -4.94
N SER A 78 -19.18 -4.09 -4.28
CA SER A 78 -20.36 -4.02 -3.42
C SER A 78 -21.67 -4.14 -4.21
N GLN A 79 -21.69 -3.69 -5.46
CA GLN A 79 -22.84 -3.80 -6.36
C GLN A 79 -22.97 -5.18 -7.03
N ALA A 80 -21.91 -5.99 -7.01
CA ALA A 80 -21.89 -7.32 -7.62
C ALA A 80 -22.53 -8.36 -6.68
N THR A 81 -23.85 -8.32 -6.51
CA THR A 81 -24.60 -9.15 -5.55
C THR A 81 -24.50 -10.66 -5.78
N GLY A 82 -24.03 -11.10 -6.95
CA GLY A 82 -23.73 -12.51 -7.23
C GLY A 82 -22.39 -12.98 -6.66
N LEU A 83 -21.45 -12.07 -6.37
CA LEU A 83 -20.16 -12.40 -5.78
C LEU A 83 -20.29 -12.59 -4.28
N LYS A 84 -19.94 -13.78 -3.81
CA LYS A 84 -20.03 -14.16 -2.39
C LYS A 84 -18.64 -14.45 -1.86
N TYR A 85 -18.21 -13.65 -0.91
CA TYR A 85 -16.93 -13.83 -0.23
C TYR A 85 -16.99 -13.28 1.20
N ALA A 86 -16.08 -13.72 2.04
CA ALA A 86 -15.91 -13.19 3.39
C ALA A 86 -14.46 -13.30 3.83
N PHE A 87 -13.96 -12.30 4.55
CA PHE A 87 -12.69 -12.41 5.25
C PHE A 87 -12.80 -13.50 6.32
N SER A 88 -11.78 -14.36 6.42
CA SER A 88 -11.82 -15.55 7.27
C SER A 88 -10.65 -15.66 8.23
N ALA A 89 -9.47 -15.14 7.86
CA ALA A 89 -8.28 -15.23 8.71
C ALA A 89 -7.33 -14.04 8.51
N CYS A 90 -6.41 -13.89 9.45
CA CYS A 90 -5.24 -13.02 9.34
C CYS A 90 -4.00 -13.72 9.89
N GLY A 91 -2.82 -13.20 9.51
CA GLY A 91 -1.52 -13.69 9.99
C GLY A 91 -0.43 -12.64 9.88
N GLY A 92 0.81 -13.02 10.22
CA GLY A 92 1.94 -12.10 10.30
C GLY A 92 2.05 -11.42 11.67
N ASN A 93 2.48 -10.16 11.70
CA ASN A 93 2.70 -9.39 12.92
C ASN A 93 1.43 -8.67 13.40
N VAL A 94 0.46 -9.48 13.82
CA VAL A 94 -0.91 -9.08 14.14
C VAL A 94 -1.29 -9.58 15.53
N GLY A 95 -1.94 -8.74 16.33
CA GLY A 95 -2.55 -9.12 17.61
C GLY A 95 -3.92 -9.77 17.46
N GLY A 96 -4.62 -9.50 16.36
CA GLY A 96 -5.87 -10.12 15.96
C GLY A 96 -6.49 -9.46 14.72
N CYS A 97 -7.62 -9.97 14.26
CA CYS A 97 -8.41 -9.36 13.19
C CYS A 97 -9.90 -9.53 13.42
N ASP A 98 -10.67 -8.61 12.86
CA ASP A 98 -12.12 -8.74 12.79
C ASP A 98 -12.47 -9.25 11.38
N THR A 99 -13.05 -10.44 11.34
CA THR A 99 -13.40 -11.20 10.12
C THR A 99 -14.87 -11.67 10.17
N GLY A 100 -15.33 -12.37 9.14
CA GLY A 100 -16.72 -12.85 9.02
C GLY A 100 -17.66 -11.94 8.24
N ALA A 101 -17.12 -10.92 7.59
CA ALA A 101 -17.84 -9.99 6.73
C ALA A 101 -17.09 -9.76 5.41
N THR A 102 -17.67 -8.95 4.51
CA THR A 102 -17.05 -8.54 3.25
C THR A 102 -15.97 -7.47 3.43
N ASN A 103 -15.81 -6.96 4.64
CA ASN A 103 -14.70 -6.14 5.10
C ASN A 103 -13.84 -6.89 6.13
N GLY A 104 -12.56 -6.54 6.20
CA GLY A 104 -11.61 -7.06 7.17
C GLY A 104 -10.97 -5.91 7.94
N LEU A 105 -10.71 -6.12 9.23
CA LEU A 105 -9.91 -5.21 10.06
C LEU A 105 -8.70 -5.95 10.63
N VAL A 106 -7.53 -5.33 10.57
CA VAL A 106 -6.30 -5.86 11.17
C VAL A 106 -5.87 -5.03 12.37
N HIS A 107 -5.59 -5.70 13.47
CA HIS A 107 -5.00 -5.11 14.67
C HIS A 107 -3.50 -5.43 14.69
N HIS A 108 -2.67 -4.53 14.15
CA HIS A 108 -1.22 -4.73 14.11
C HIS A 108 -0.63 -4.89 15.50
N THR A 109 0.41 -5.71 15.64
CA THR A 109 1.23 -5.69 16.84
C THR A 109 2.06 -4.41 16.87
N VAL A 110 1.77 -3.56 17.85
CA VAL A 110 2.46 -2.30 18.12
C VAL A 110 3.25 -2.40 19.44
N PRO A 111 4.33 -1.61 19.62
CA PRO A 111 4.81 -0.55 18.74
C PRO A 111 5.61 -1.05 17.53
N VAL A 112 5.52 -0.32 16.41
CA VAL A 112 6.43 -0.48 15.26
C VAL A 112 7.56 0.55 15.41
N ALA A 113 8.79 0.08 15.58
CA ALA A 113 9.94 0.95 15.81
C ALA A 113 10.19 1.94 14.66
N ALA A 114 10.92 3.02 14.93
CA ALA A 114 11.35 4.00 13.92
C ALA A 114 12.09 3.31 12.76
N GLY A 115 11.70 3.59 11.52
CA GLY A 115 12.27 2.97 10.32
C GLY A 115 11.95 1.48 10.11
N ALA A 116 11.22 0.84 11.03
CA ALA A 116 10.91 -0.58 10.93
C ALA A 116 9.67 -0.84 10.05
N THR A 117 9.59 -2.07 9.56
CA THR A 117 8.46 -2.56 8.77
C THR A 117 7.69 -3.60 9.56
N THR A 118 6.36 -3.56 9.47
CA THR A 118 5.45 -4.62 9.94
C THR A 118 4.65 -5.17 8.77
N THR A 119 4.51 -6.48 8.71
CA THR A 119 3.75 -7.18 7.66
C THR A 119 2.65 -8.00 8.29
N VAL A 120 1.45 -7.84 7.74
CA VAL A 120 0.26 -8.61 8.11
C VAL A 120 -0.39 -9.20 6.87
N THR A 121 -1.17 -10.25 7.05
CA THR A 121 -1.99 -10.83 5.99
C THR A 121 -3.47 -10.83 6.37
N LEU A 122 -4.32 -10.74 5.36
CA LEU A 122 -5.76 -10.99 5.45
C LEU A 122 -6.15 -11.99 4.38
N THR A 123 -6.84 -13.05 4.79
CA THR A 123 -7.37 -14.06 3.87
C THR A 123 -8.88 -13.89 3.76
N TYR A 124 -9.39 -13.93 2.54
CA TYR A 124 -10.82 -14.03 2.28
C TYR A 124 -11.13 -15.28 1.46
N ASP A 125 -12.28 -15.88 1.75
CA ASP A 125 -12.78 -17.05 1.06
C ASP A 125 -13.87 -16.64 0.07
N ILE A 126 -13.84 -17.22 -1.12
CA ILE A 126 -14.91 -17.09 -2.11
C ILE A 126 -15.84 -18.29 -1.92
N ALA A 127 -17.12 -18.03 -1.68
CA ALA A 127 -18.08 -19.09 -1.46
C ALA A 127 -18.19 -20.01 -2.69
N ALA A 128 -18.44 -21.30 -2.47
CA ALA A 128 -18.55 -22.29 -3.54
C ALA A 128 -19.69 -21.99 -4.52
N ASP A 129 -20.72 -21.26 -4.07
CA ASP A 129 -21.89 -20.83 -4.85
C ASP A 129 -21.82 -19.36 -5.28
N SER A 130 -20.63 -18.76 -5.25
CA SER A 130 -20.38 -17.42 -5.79
C SER A 130 -20.51 -17.42 -7.32
N ALA A 131 -21.02 -16.32 -7.88
CA ALA A 131 -20.94 -16.06 -9.31
C ALA A 131 -19.48 -16.05 -9.80
N CYS A 132 -19.30 -16.39 -11.07
CA CYS A 132 -18.01 -16.45 -11.74
C CYS A 132 -18.17 -16.12 -13.23
N GLY A 133 -17.07 -15.85 -13.93
CA GLY A 133 -17.05 -15.62 -15.37
C GLY A 133 -16.70 -14.19 -15.76
N SER A 134 -17.05 -13.81 -16.99
CA SER A 134 -16.65 -12.50 -17.55
C SER A 134 -17.17 -11.34 -16.69
N GLY A 135 -16.26 -10.46 -16.26
CA GLY A 135 -16.57 -9.29 -15.43
C GLY A 135 -16.77 -9.56 -13.94
N ALA A 136 -16.65 -10.82 -13.50
CA ALA A 136 -16.69 -11.16 -12.07
C ALA A 136 -15.34 -10.80 -11.42
N ARG A 137 -15.30 -9.68 -10.68
CA ARG A 137 -14.11 -9.24 -9.93
C ARG A 137 -14.44 -8.84 -8.50
N ILE A 138 -13.56 -9.24 -7.58
CA ILE A 138 -13.55 -8.80 -6.20
C ILE A 138 -12.36 -7.85 -6.04
N ASP A 139 -12.62 -6.56 -5.96
CA ASP A 139 -11.62 -5.49 -5.81
C ASP A 139 -11.83 -4.75 -4.49
N PHE A 140 -10.72 -4.42 -3.81
CA PHE A 140 -10.74 -3.76 -2.51
C PHE A 140 -9.93 -2.46 -2.52
N TYR A 141 -10.13 -1.67 -1.47
CA TYR A 141 -9.19 -0.64 -1.04
C TYR A 141 -8.92 -0.85 0.45
N THR A 142 -7.80 -0.30 0.94
CA THR A 142 -7.48 -0.30 2.37
C THR A 142 -7.37 1.11 2.88
N TYR A 143 -8.00 1.38 4.01
CA TYR A 143 -7.77 2.60 4.78
C TYR A 143 -6.76 2.29 5.87
N LEU A 144 -5.71 3.11 5.95
CA LEU A 144 -4.68 3.05 6.99
C LEU A 144 -4.70 4.36 7.77
N TYR A 145 -4.71 4.26 9.08
CA TYR A 145 -4.45 5.34 10.02
C TYR A 145 -3.47 4.84 11.08
N TYR A 146 -2.50 5.65 11.46
CA TYR A 146 -1.58 5.29 12.54
C TYR A 146 -1.08 6.50 13.30
N GLU A 147 -0.73 6.29 14.58
CA GLU A 147 -0.26 7.34 15.48
C GLU A 147 1.19 7.10 15.90
N TYR A 148 1.98 8.16 15.93
CA TYR A 148 3.38 8.18 16.36
C TYR A 148 3.61 9.35 17.36
N GLN A 149 4.81 9.51 17.90
CA GLN A 149 5.10 10.51 18.96
C GLN A 149 4.13 10.47 20.17
N SER A 150 3.86 9.28 20.73
CA SER A 150 2.94 9.11 21.88
C SER A 150 1.52 9.67 21.65
N GLY A 151 1.02 9.61 20.42
CA GLY A 151 -0.34 10.02 20.02
C GLY A 151 -0.44 11.48 19.63
N ALA A 152 0.65 12.25 19.67
CA ALA A 152 0.65 13.66 19.33
C ALA A 152 0.55 13.92 17.81
N ALA A 153 0.94 12.93 16.99
CA ALA A 153 0.94 13.02 15.54
C ALA A 153 0.38 11.73 14.91
N ALA A 154 -0.22 11.88 13.72
CA ALA A 154 -0.83 10.77 13.00
C ALA A 154 -0.79 11.01 11.49
N ASP A 155 -0.71 9.92 10.74
CA ASP A 155 -0.86 9.93 9.28
C ASP A 155 -1.99 8.97 8.87
N SER A 156 -2.55 9.20 7.69
CA SER A 156 -3.54 8.29 7.11
C SER A 156 -3.54 8.30 5.59
N GLY A 157 -4.13 7.27 5.00
CA GLY A 157 -4.28 7.16 3.55
C GLY A 157 -5.27 6.08 3.14
N ILE A 158 -5.69 6.16 1.88
CA ILE A 158 -6.45 5.12 1.18
C ILE A 158 -5.55 4.57 0.08
N PHE A 159 -5.43 3.25 0.02
CA PHE A 159 -4.56 2.56 -0.92
C PHE A 159 -5.37 1.50 -1.68
N ASP A 160 -5.11 1.40 -2.98
CA ASP A 160 -5.71 0.34 -3.79
C ASP A 160 -5.14 -1.01 -3.36
N VAL A 161 -6.02 -2.01 -3.31
CA VAL A 161 -5.66 -3.40 -3.04
C VAL A 161 -5.89 -4.17 -4.34
N PRO A 162 -4.88 -4.86 -4.89
CA PRO A 162 -5.06 -5.66 -6.10
C PRO A 162 -6.19 -6.68 -5.90
N GLY A 163 -7.27 -6.53 -6.67
CA GLY A 163 -8.38 -7.46 -6.67
C GLY A 163 -8.14 -8.72 -7.49
N ASN A 164 -9.16 -9.56 -7.55
CA ASN A 164 -9.10 -10.89 -8.15
C ASN A 164 -10.23 -11.09 -9.15
N GLU A 165 -9.89 -11.61 -10.34
CA GLU A 165 -10.91 -12.13 -11.26
C GLU A 165 -11.43 -13.48 -10.76
N VAL A 166 -12.75 -13.62 -10.69
CA VAL A 166 -13.42 -14.85 -10.27
C VAL A 166 -13.80 -15.66 -11.50
N THR A 167 -12.92 -16.58 -11.86
CA THR A 167 -13.10 -17.49 -13.00
C THR A 167 -13.91 -18.72 -12.60
N CYS A 168 -14.70 -19.25 -13.53
CA CYS A 168 -15.41 -20.50 -13.28
C CYS A 168 -14.43 -21.67 -13.33
N ALA A 169 -14.63 -22.66 -12.46
CA ALA A 169 -13.91 -23.93 -12.57
C ALA A 169 -14.23 -24.58 -13.93
N ALA A 170 -13.21 -25.18 -14.53
CA ALA A 170 -13.35 -25.93 -15.79
C ALA A 170 -14.12 -27.24 -15.59
#